data_AF-A0A1H5V5U7-F1
#
_entry.id   AF-A0A1H5V5U7-F1
#
_cell.length_a   1.000
_cell.length_b   1.000
_cell.length_c   1.000
_cell.angle_alpha   90.00
_cell.angle_beta   90.00
_cell.angle_gamma   90.00
#
_symmetry.space_group_name_H-M   'P 1'
#
loop_
_entity.id
_entity.type
_entity.pdbx_description
1 polymer ?
#
loop_
_entity_poly.entity_id
_entity_poly.type
_entity_poly.pdbx_seq_one_letter_code
_entity_poly.pdbx_strand_id
1 'polypeptide(L)'
;MTKTYQDYFDELGFKESSSIPGGAQNYGTENPFGYIGKYQFGEAALFDLGYYGIDHSDHNLFRNDWVGNWSGKNGIHSKQDYFSNGAIQEIIIRDWHDILWERIKFLELDKYEGQILNGNQVTISGILAAAHLVGAGSTSSETAGLKGYLQSGAIFSKADGNGTTANTFMISFAGFQTPFAADHNKTESIAGGTGKDTLTGFGGNDTLNGNENTDTAIYRGRFSDYDIHHNADGSWTVIHKNGGIDGTDTLNQIERIQYADISLALDLDGKAGITAKTLGAVFGRESVSNETFSGIGLSLLDDDMSYEALMQFAINAALGDNVKNHTAVVNLLYENVVGLAPSAADEAYYVGLLDSGIHTVASIGIMAADTVLNEENINLAELSQTGLEYLLTSI
;
A
#
# COMPACT_ATOMS: atom_id res chain seq x y z
N MET A 1 -6.06 -23.07 -11.02
CA MET A 1 -6.44 -22.92 -12.43
C MET A 1 -6.05 -21.52 -12.86
N THR A 2 -5.42 -21.37 -14.02
CA THR A 2 -5.02 -20.05 -14.56
C THR A 2 -6.27 -19.25 -14.92
N LYS A 3 -6.41 -18.02 -14.41
CA LYS A 3 -7.49 -17.10 -14.77
C LYS A 3 -7.19 -16.46 -16.11
N THR A 4 -7.83 -16.91 -17.18
CA THR A 4 -7.57 -16.44 -18.54
C THR A 4 -8.20 -15.07 -18.81
N TYR A 5 -7.83 -14.42 -19.90
CA TYR A 5 -8.47 -13.17 -20.30
C TYR A 5 -9.94 -13.36 -20.75
N GLN A 6 -10.34 -14.57 -21.15
CA GLN A 6 -11.76 -14.86 -21.38
C GLN A 6 -12.52 -14.93 -20.05
N ASP A 7 -11.95 -15.58 -19.03
CA ASP A 7 -12.57 -15.64 -17.70
C ASP A 7 -12.79 -14.24 -17.12
N TYR A 8 -11.90 -13.28 -17.42
CA TYR A 8 -12.08 -11.86 -17.07
C TYR A 8 -13.37 -11.30 -17.66
N PHE A 9 -13.59 -11.49 -18.96
CA PHE A 9 -14.78 -10.95 -19.63
C PHE A 9 -16.06 -11.67 -19.23
N ASP A 10 -15.98 -12.94 -18.86
CA ASP A 10 -17.11 -13.68 -18.32
C ASP A 10 -17.50 -13.15 -16.92
N GLU A 11 -16.51 -12.87 -16.06
CA GLU A 11 -16.73 -12.23 -14.74
C GLU A 11 -17.27 -10.80 -14.89
N LEU A 12 -16.73 -10.02 -15.84
CA LEU A 12 -17.22 -8.67 -16.11
C LEU A 12 -18.67 -8.70 -16.59
N GLY A 13 -18.99 -9.58 -17.55
CA GLY A 13 -20.38 -9.76 -18.00
C GLY A 13 -21.32 -10.21 -16.88
N PHE A 14 -20.84 -11.06 -15.96
CA PHE A 14 -21.61 -11.47 -14.79
C PHE A 14 -21.89 -10.28 -13.85
N LYS A 15 -20.88 -9.49 -13.50
CA LYS A 15 -21.06 -8.33 -12.62
C LYS A 15 -21.93 -7.23 -13.23
N GLU A 16 -21.74 -6.94 -14.50
CA GLU A 16 -22.37 -5.80 -15.18
C GLU A 16 -23.81 -6.08 -15.62
N SER A 17 -24.11 -7.32 -16.05
CA SER A 17 -25.41 -7.67 -16.64
C SER A 17 -26.02 -8.96 -16.10
N SER A 18 -25.41 -9.60 -15.09
CA SER A 18 -25.79 -10.94 -14.63
C SER A 18 -25.73 -12.01 -15.73
N SER A 19 -24.85 -11.83 -16.73
CA SER A 19 -24.58 -12.87 -17.74
C SER A 19 -23.88 -14.06 -17.09
N ILE A 20 -24.26 -15.29 -17.43
CA ILE A 20 -23.76 -16.50 -16.77
C ILE A 20 -22.59 -17.08 -17.58
N PRO A 21 -21.38 -17.23 -17.01
CA PRO A 21 -20.26 -17.89 -17.69
C PRO A 21 -20.64 -19.28 -18.22
N GLY A 22 -20.39 -19.53 -19.51
CA GLY A 22 -20.80 -20.78 -20.18
C GLY A 22 -22.32 -21.00 -20.32
N GLY A 23 -23.13 -20.00 -19.97
CA GLY A 23 -24.59 -20.05 -19.97
C GLY A 23 -25.23 -18.88 -20.70
N ALA A 24 -26.42 -18.48 -20.24
CA ALA A 24 -27.19 -17.40 -20.85
C ALA A 24 -26.44 -16.06 -20.75
N GLN A 25 -26.34 -15.37 -21.88
CA GLN A 25 -25.70 -14.05 -21.99
C GLN A 25 -26.76 -12.96 -22.17
N ASN A 26 -26.58 -11.82 -21.50
CA ASN A 26 -27.54 -10.72 -21.48
C ASN A 26 -27.08 -9.56 -22.38
N TYR A 27 -26.93 -9.82 -23.68
CA TYR A 27 -26.52 -8.81 -24.67
C TYR A 27 -27.57 -7.73 -24.96
N GLY A 28 -28.85 -8.00 -24.69
CA GLY A 28 -29.97 -7.11 -25.00
C GLY A 28 -30.49 -6.29 -23.82
N THR A 29 -29.68 -6.09 -22.79
CA THR A 29 -30.10 -5.41 -21.55
C THR A 29 -29.77 -3.93 -21.54
N GLU A 30 -30.52 -3.16 -20.76
CA GLU A 30 -30.29 -1.74 -20.46
C GLU A 30 -30.63 -1.47 -19.00
N ASN A 31 -29.73 -0.80 -18.28
CA ASN A 31 -30.00 -0.43 -16.88
C ASN A 31 -30.76 0.90 -16.77
N PRO A 32 -31.28 1.26 -15.58
CA PRO A 32 -32.04 2.50 -15.38
C PRO A 32 -31.26 3.80 -15.66
N PHE A 33 -29.93 3.74 -15.79
CA PHE A 33 -29.05 4.86 -16.13
C PHE A 33 -28.66 4.87 -17.63
N GLY A 34 -29.28 4.03 -18.45
CA GLY A 34 -29.11 4.00 -19.91
C GLY A 34 -27.88 3.24 -20.39
N TYR A 35 -27.11 2.55 -19.54
CA TYR A 35 -25.99 1.73 -20.01
C TYR A 35 -26.48 0.42 -20.62
N ILE A 36 -25.87 0.00 -21.73
CA ILE A 36 -26.41 -1.06 -22.60
C ILE A 36 -25.49 -2.27 -22.78
N GLY A 37 -26.11 -3.44 -22.99
CA GLY A 37 -25.46 -4.69 -23.34
C GLY A 37 -24.78 -5.42 -22.19
N LYS A 38 -24.09 -6.52 -22.52
CA LYS A 38 -23.47 -7.42 -21.54
C LYS A 38 -22.49 -6.69 -20.61
N TYR A 39 -21.80 -5.68 -21.13
CA TYR A 39 -20.73 -4.94 -20.46
C TYR A 39 -21.13 -3.52 -20.04
N GLN A 40 -22.42 -3.17 -20.16
CA GLN A 40 -22.96 -1.88 -19.71
C GLN A 40 -22.22 -0.68 -20.30
N PHE A 41 -22.13 -0.62 -21.63
CA PHE A 41 -21.51 0.51 -22.33
C PHE A 41 -22.39 1.77 -22.30
N GLY A 42 -21.75 2.93 -22.15
CA GLY A 42 -22.37 4.24 -22.33
C GLY A 42 -22.05 4.86 -23.69
N GLU A 43 -22.71 5.97 -24.02
CA GLU A 43 -22.55 6.66 -25.30
C GLU A 43 -21.12 7.19 -25.50
N ALA A 44 -20.51 7.78 -24.46
CA ALA A 44 -19.15 8.29 -24.53
C ALA A 44 -18.11 7.21 -24.91
N ALA A 45 -18.24 6.01 -24.35
CA ALA A 45 -17.33 4.90 -24.66
C ALA A 45 -17.55 4.37 -26.10
N LEU A 46 -18.81 4.25 -26.55
CA LEU A 46 -19.10 3.87 -27.94
C LEU A 46 -18.72 4.97 -28.95
N PHE A 47 -18.73 6.24 -28.52
CA PHE A 47 -18.21 7.36 -29.31
C PHE A 47 -16.70 7.25 -29.49
N ASP A 48 -15.95 7.02 -28.41
CA ASP A 48 -14.50 6.81 -28.45
C ASP A 48 -14.11 5.62 -29.34
N LEU A 49 -14.95 4.57 -29.36
CA LEU A 49 -14.78 3.39 -30.21
C LEU A 49 -15.25 3.59 -31.66
N GLY A 50 -15.83 4.76 -31.98
CA GLY A 50 -16.31 5.11 -33.31
C GLY A 50 -17.61 4.41 -33.73
N TYR A 51 -18.38 3.86 -32.81
CA TYR A 51 -19.71 3.29 -33.07
C TYR A 51 -20.81 4.35 -32.96
N TYR A 52 -20.56 5.41 -32.21
CA TYR A 52 -21.53 6.44 -31.90
C TYR A 52 -20.98 7.84 -32.21
N GLY A 53 -21.86 8.79 -32.49
CA GLY A 53 -21.52 10.13 -32.96
C GLY A 53 -22.44 11.19 -32.39
N ILE A 54 -21.88 12.36 -32.09
CA ILE A 54 -22.63 13.55 -31.70
C ILE A 54 -23.27 14.17 -32.95
N ASP A 55 -24.55 14.53 -32.87
CA ASP A 55 -25.18 15.44 -33.82
C ASP A 55 -25.75 16.68 -33.12
N HIS A 56 -26.49 17.52 -33.84
CA HIS A 56 -27.08 18.73 -33.27
C HIS A 56 -28.22 18.46 -32.25
N SER A 57 -28.59 17.20 -32.02
CA SER A 57 -29.68 16.82 -31.11
C SER A 57 -29.20 16.32 -29.74
N ASP A 58 -27.97 15.81 -29.65
CA ASP A 58 -27.35 15.39 -28.38
C ASP A 58 -26.10 16.24 -28.08
N HIS A 59 -26.13 17.02 -27.01
CA HIS A 59 -25.00 17.86 -26.60
C HIS A 59 -24.22 17.24 -25.43
N ASN A 60 -24.59 16.04 -24.94
CA ASN A 60 -24.02 15.44 -23.75
C ASN A 60 -24.08 13.90 -23.75
N LEU A 61 -23.00 13.29 -24.28
CA LEU A 61 -22.75 11.84 -24.32
C LEU A 61 -22.67 11.12 -22.95
N PHE A 62 -22.83 11.84 -21.83
CA PHE A 62 -22.88 11.24 -20.49
C PHE A 62 -24.31 11.01 -19.99
N ARG A 63 -25.33 11.32 -20.82
CA ARG A 63 -26.74 11.06 -20.48
C ARG A 63 -27.17 9.64 -20.79
N ASN A 64 -26.52 8.99 -21.76
CA ASN A 64 -26.90 7.66 -22.24
C ASN A 64 -28.36 7.60 -22.70
N ASP A 65 -28.85 8.65 -23.38
CA ASP A 65 -30.24 8.73 -23.84
C ASP A 65 -30.45 8.12 -25.24
N TRP A 66 -29.36 7.80 -25.94
CA TRP A 66 -29.32 7.12 -27.22
C TRP A 66 -29.97 7.91 -28.37
N VAL A 67 -29.96 9.25 -28.28
CA VAL A 67 -30.59 10.17 -29.26
C VAL A 67 -29.65 10.58 -30.43
N GLY A 68 -28.34 10.36 -30.30
CA GLY A 68 -27.32 10.60 -31.32
C GLY A 68 -27.25 9.56 -32.45
N ASN A 69 -26.19 9.64 -33.27
CA ASN A 69 -26.07 8.85 -34.51
C ASN A 69 -25.15 7.64 -34.37
N TRP A 70 -25.59 6.50 -34.88
CA TRP A 70 -24.78 5.30 -35.02
C TRP A 70 -23.98 5.32 -36.33
N SER A 71 -22.70 4.96 -36.27
CA SER A 71 -21.79 5.08 -37.43
C SER A 71 -21.95 3.99 -38.49
N GLY A 72 -22.58 2.86 -38.13
CA GLY A 72 -22.62 1.67 -38.99
C GLY A 72 -21.38 0.78 -38.89
N LYS A 73 -20.39 1.13 -38.05
CA LYS A 73 -19.19 0.31 -37.82
C LYS A 73 -19.61 -1.12 -37.44
N ASN A 74 -19.00 -2.11 -38.10
CA ASN A 74 -19.31 -3.53 -37.93
C ASN A 74 -20.80 -3.90 -38.05
N GLY A 75 -21.56 -3.14 -38.85
CA GLY A 75 -22.97 -3.37 -39.11
C GLY A 75 -23.91 -2.89 -38.00
N ILE A 76 -23.43 -2.06 -37.06
CA ILE A 76 -24.24 -1.49 -35.98
C ILE A 76 -24.75 -0.10 -36.40
N HIS A 77 -25.97 -0.05 -36.93
CA HIS A 77 -26.62 1.19 -37.38
C HIS A 77 -27.67 1.71 -36.39
N SER A 78 -27.92 0.97 -35.31
CA SER A 78 -28.90 1.30 -34.29
C SER A 78 -28.61 0.58 -32.97
N LYS A 79 -29.25 1.04 -31.89
CA LYS A 79 -29.25 0.35 -30.59
C LYS A 79 -29.79 -1.08 -30.69
N GLN A 80 -30.78 -1.31 -31.56
CA GLN A 80 -31.32 -2.66 -31.78
C GLN A 80 -30.30 -3.58 -32.47
N ASP A 81 -29.52 -3.06 -33.41
CA ASP A 81 -28.43 -3.83 -34.04
C ASP A 81 -27.39 -4.22 -32.99
N TYR A 82 -27.03 -3.28 -32.10
CA TYR A 82 -26.09 -3.54 -31.00
C TYR A 82 -26.60 -4.66 -30.07
N PHE A 83 -27.87 -4.60 -29.64
CA PHE A 83 -28.48 -5.64 -28.81
C PHE A 83 -28.57 -7.01 -29.49
N SER A 84 -28.74 -7.02 -30.80
CA SER A 84 -28.90 -8.26 -31.57
C SER A 84 -27.57 -8.91 -31.94
N ASN A 85 -26.44 -8.25 -31.67
CA ASN A 85 -25.13 -8.66 -32.15
C ASN A 85 -24.11 -8.87 -31.02
N GLY A 86 -24.33 -9.91 -30.21
CA GLY A 86 -23.46 -10.24 -29.08
C GLY A 86 -22.00 -10.48 -29.47
N ALA A 87 -21.73 -11.08 -30.63
CA ALA A 87 -20.36 -11.27 -31.12
C ALA A 87 -19.62 -9.94 -31.33
N ILE A 88 -20.33 -8.88 -31.73
CA ILE A 88 -19.74 -7.54 -31.83
C ILE A 88 -19.53 -6.93 -30.45
N GLN A 89 -20.38 -7.16 -29.46
CA GLN A 89 -20.13 -6.69 -28.08
C GLN A 89 -18.84 -7.29 -27.48
N GLU A 90 -18.55 -8.57 -27.77
CA GLU A 90 -17.32 -9.26 -27.37
C GLU A 90 -16.06 -8.69 -28.06
N ILE A 91 -16.20 -8.11 -29.25
CA ILE A 91 -15.13 -7.37 -29.94
C ILE A 91 -14.97 -5.98 -29.34
N ILE A 92 -16.08 -5.26 -29.15
CA ILE A 92 -16.13 -3.89 -28.61
C ILE A 92 -15.44 -3.82 -27.24
N ILE A 93 -15.66 -4.79 -26.35
CA ILE A 93 -15.04 -4.76 -25.02
C ILE A 93 -13.52 -4.94 -25.06
N ARG A 94 -12.99 -5.66 -26.05
CA ARG A 94 -11.55 -5.83 -26.25
C ARG A 94 -10.93 -4.55 -26.83
N ASP A 95 -11.56 -3.99 -27.87
CA ASP A 95 -11.17 -2.69 -28.42
C ASP A 95 -11.22 -1.59 -27.34
N TRP A 96 -12.19 -1.67 -26.42
CA TRP A 96 -12.31 -0.74 -25.31
C TRP A 96 -11.16 -0.86 -24.31
N HIS A 97 -10.76 -2.08 -23.98
CA HIS A 97 -9.58 -2.31 -23.15
C HIS A 97 -8.30 -1.74 -23.78
N ASP A 98 -8.16 -1.79 -25.11
CA ASP A 98 -7.03 -1.16 -25.79
C ASP A 98 -7.05 0.37 -25.60
N ILE A 99 -8.21 1.02 -25.77
CA ILE A 99 -8.38 2.46 -25.50
C ILE A 99 -8.09 2.80 -24.03
N LEU A 100 -8.62 2.01 -23.10
CA LEU A 100 -8.37 2.21 -21.67
C LEU A 100 -6.88 2.08 -21.35
N TRP A 101 -6.20 1.09 -21.91
CA TRP A 101 -4.77 0.90 -21.67
C TRP A 101 -3.94 2.05 -22.22
N GLU A 102 -4.28 2.60 -23.38
CA GLU A 102 -3.65 3.82 -23.91
C GLU A 102 -3.83 5.01 -22.95
N ARG A 103 -5.03 5.18 -22.38
CA ARG A 103 -5.32 6.24 -21.40
C ARG A 103 -4.57 6.04 -20.09
N ILE A 104 -4.50 4.80 -19.59
CA ILE A 104 -3.75 4.42 -18.39
C ILE A 104 -2.27 4.80 -18.56
N LYS A 105 -1.65 4.43 -19.68
CA LYS A 105 -0.25 4.79 -19.97
C LYS A 105 -0.07 6.30 -20.16
N PHE A 106 -0.99 6.97 -20.83
CA PHE A 106 -0.93 8.43 -21.01
C PHE A 106 -0.97 9.18 -19.67
N LEU A 107 -1.69 8.64 -18.69
CA LEU A 107 -1.78 9.18 -17.33
C LEU A 107 -0.71 8.60 -16.39
N GLU A 108 0.20 7.76 -16.90
CA GLU A 108 1.25 7.08 -16.13
C GLU A 108 0.70 6.28 -14.93
N LEU A 109 -0.46 5.66 -15.09
CA LEU A 109 -1.09 4.86 -14.03
C LEU A 109 -0.63 3.41 -14.04
N ASP A 110 0.06 2.97 -15.09
CA ASP A 110 0.64 1.64 -15.23
C ASP A 110 1.76 1.37 -14.21
N LYS A 111 2.45 2.40 -13.71
CA LYS A 111 3.47 2.31 -12.64
C LYS A 111 2.95 1.72 -11.33
N TYR A 112 1.63 1.80 -11.10
CA TYR A 112 1.01 1.23 -9.92
C TYR A 112 0.83 -0.28 -9.99
N GLU A 113 1.09 -0.91 -11.14
CA GLU A 113 1.11 -2.36 -11.26
C GLU A 113 2.11 -2.98 -10.27
N GLY A 114 1.68 -3.99 -9.53
CA GLY A 114 2.53 -4.71 -8.58
C GLY A 114 2.62 -4.07 -7.18
N GLN A 115 2.16 -2.82 -7.02
CA GLN A 115 2.11 -2.14 -5.72
C GLN A 115 0.99 -2.72 -4.83
N ILE A 116 1.10 -2.52 -3.52
CA ILE A 116 0.00 -2.79 -2.57
C ILE A 116 -0.36 -1.48 -1.89
N LEU A 117 -1.56 -0.97 -2.16
CA LEU A 117 -2.03 0.30 -1.63
C LEU A 117 -3.06 0.07 -0.52
N ASN A 118 -2.74 0.43 0.71
CA ASN A 118 -3.58 0.23 1.89
C ASN A 118 -4.10 -1.22 2.00
N GLY A 119 -3.20 -2.19 1.78
CA GLY A 119 -3.50 -3.63 1.73
C GLY A 119 -4.17 -4.14 0.46
N ASN A 120 -4.45 -3.28 -0.53
CA ASN A 120 -5.09 -3.66 -1.80
C ASN A 120 -4.02 -3.88 -2.88
N GLN A 121 -3.88 -5.13 -3.33
CA GLN A 121 -2.96 -5.44 -4.42
C GLN A 121 -3.43 -4.83 -5.74
N VAL A 122 -2.55 -4.11 -6.41
CA VAL A 122 -2.82 -3.51 -7.71
C VAL A 122 -2.26 -4.40 -8.82
N THR A 123 -3.13 -4.80 -9.75
CA THR A 123 -2.77 -5.65 -10.90
C THR A 123 -3.29 -5.04 -12.19
N ILE A 124 -2.69 -5.35 -13.33
CA ILE A 124 -3.15 -4.85 -14.64
C ILE A 124 -4.64 -5.14 -14.88
N SER A 125 -5.09 -6.35 -14.57
CA SER A 125 -6.49 -6.73 -14.73
C SER A 125 -7.42 -5.95 -13.77
N GLY A 126 -6.97 -5.70 -12.54
CA GLY A 126 -7.70 -4.84 -11.59
C GLY A 126 -7.77 -3.37 -12.06
N ILE A 127 -6.65 -2.83 -12.57
CA ILE A 127 -6.56 -1.48 -13.15
C ILE A 127 -7.56 -1.33 -14.30
N LEU A 128 -7.58 -2.29 -15.24
CA LEU A 128 -8.51 -2.26 -16.39
C LEU A 128 -9.97 -2.33 -15.94
N ALA A 129 -10.28 -3.19 -14.96
CA ALA A 129 -11.64 -3.30 -14.43
C ALA A 129 -12.08 -2.00 -13.74
N ALA A 130 -11.25 -1.45 -12.86
CA ALA A 130 -11.54 -0.18 -12.21
C ALA A 130 -11.69 0.97 -13.23
N ALA A 131 -10.83 1.03 -14.26
CA ALA A 131 -10.95 2.01 -15.34
C ALA A 131 -12.21 1.81 -16.20
N HIS A 132 -12.68 0.57 -16.40
CA HIS A 132 -13.95 0.29 -17.07
C HIS A 132 -15.13 0.86 -16.27
N LEU A 133 -15.11 0.68 -14.95
CA LEU A 133 -16.19 1.12 -14.06
C LEU A 133 -16.26 2.65 -13.90
N VAL A 134 -15.13 3.30 -13.61
CA VAL A 134 -15.10 4.72 -13.21
C VAL A 134 -14.37 5.64 -14.20
N GLY A 135 -13.90 5.10 -15.33
CA GLY A 135 -13.02 5.80 -16.27
C GLY A 135 -11.58 5.88 -15.77
N ALA A 136 -10.63 6.13 -16.68
CA ALA A 136 -9.21 6.26 -16.33
C ALA A 136 -8.90 7.53 -15.50
N GLY A 137 -9.68 8.60 -15.67
CA GLY A 137 -9.42 9.93 -15.11
C GLY A 137 -8.95 10.93 -16.17
N SER A 138 -8.38 12.07 -15.77
CA SER A 138 -7.84 13.07 -16.69
C SER A 138 -6.65 13.82 -16.09
N THR A 139 -5.94 14.58 -16.92
CA THR A 139 -4.86 15.49 -16.48
C THR A 139 -5.39 16.73 -15.75
N SER A 140 -6.70 16.98 -15.78
CA SER A 140 -7.33 18.14 -15.15
C SER A 140 -7.99 17.84 -13.80
N SER A 141 -7.88 16.61 -13.31
CA SER A 141 -8.44 16.18 -12.02
C SER A 141 -7.54 15.14 -11.36
N GLU A 142 -7.22 15.37 -10.09
CA GLU A 142 -6.48 14.42 -9.24
C GLU A 142 -7.41 13.47 -8.46
N THR A 143 -8.72 13.59 -8.62
CA THR A 143 -9.70 12.84 -7.81
C THR A 143 -10.70 12.03 -8.65
N ALA A 144 -10.65 12.15 -9.98
CA ALA A 144 -11.58 11.47 -10.87
C ALA A 144 -11.03 10.12 -11.36
N GLY A 145 -11.94 9.15 -11.47
CA GLY A 145 -11.67 7.84 -12.06
C GLY A 145 -10.61 7.02 -11.34
N LEU A 146 -9.98 6.11 -12.09
CA LEU A 146 -8.86 5.29 -11.63
C LEU A 146 -7.72 6.13 -11.08
N LYS A 147 -7.36 7.24 -11.76
CA LYS A 147 -6.30 8.15 -11.31
C LYS A 147 -6.48 8.58 -9.86
N GLY A 148 -7.66 9.12 -9.54
CA GLY A 148 -7.96 9.57 -8.18
C GLY A 148 -7.98 8.44 -7.14
N TYR A 149 -8.41 7.25 -7.52
CA TYR A 149 -8.34 6.08 -6.65
C TYR A 149 -6.89 5.68 -6.34
N LEU A 150 -6.03 5.55 -7.34
CA LEU A 150 -4.62 5.17 -7.16
C LEU A 150 -3.83 6.23 -6.37
N GLN A 151 -3.97 7.51 -6.75
CA GLN A 151 -3.26 8.61 -6.07
C GLN A 151 -3.70 8.83 -4.62
N SER A 152 -4.86 8.29 -4.22
CA SER A 152 -5.31 8.33 -2.83
C SER A 152 -4.77 7.18 -1.97
N GLY A 153 -3.94 6.29 -2.51
CA GLY A 153 -3.55 5.05 -1.82
C GLY A 153 -4.70 4.06 -1.68
N ALA A 154 -5.55 3.96 -2.71
CA ALA A 154 -6.75 3.12 -2.70
C ALA A 154 -7.81 3.45 -1.62
N ILE A 155 -7.79 4.66 -1.05
CA ILE A 155 -8.74 5.11 -0.02
C ILE A 155 -9.98 5.76 -0.65
N PHE A 156 -9.78 6.65 -1.62
CA PHE A 156 -10.88 7.31 -2.32
C PHE A 156 -11.45 6.38 -3.40
N SER A 157 -12.58 5.75 -3.09
CA SER A 157 -13.23 4.82 -4.01
C SER A 157 -14.72 5.11 -4.08
N LYS A 158 -15.08 6.24 -4.70
CA LYS A 158 -16.48 6.65 -4.87
C LYS A 158 -17.28 5.54 -5.56
N ALA A 159 -18.43 5.19 -4.97
CA ALA A 159 -19.33 4.22 -5.55
C ALA A 159 -20.04 4.74 -6.81
N ASP A 160 -20.33 3.84 -7.74
CA ASP A 160 -21.26 4.07 -8.84
C ASP A 160 -22.72 4.18 -8.35
N GLY A 161 -23.67 4.32 -9.27
CA GLY A 161 -25.10 4.38 -8.95
C GLY A 161 -25.67 3.13 -8.26
N ASN A 162 -24.94 2.02 -8.28
CA ASN A 162 -25.31 0.72 -7.72
C ASN A 162 -24.56 0.39 -6.41
N GLY A 163 -23.70 1.28 -5.91
CA GLY A 163 -22.91 1.06 -4.69
C GLY A 163 -21.58 0.32 -4.91
N THR A 164 -21.22 0.02 -6.15
CA THR A 164 -19.97 -0.67 -6.52
C THR A 164 -18.83 0.32 -6.60
N THR A 165 -17.66 -0.04 -6.07
CA THR A 165 -16.52 0.86 -5.97
C THR A 165 -15.34 0.39 -6.83
N ALA A 166 -14.44 1.30 -7.18
CA ALA A 166 -13.19 0.96 -7.86
C ALA A 166 -12.38 -0.10 -7.10
N ASN A 167 -12.34 -0.01 -5.76
CA ASN A 167 -11.68 -1.02 -4.92
C ASN A 167 -12.29 -2.41 -5.08
N THR A 168 -13.61 -2.51 -5.15
CA THR A 168 -14.30 -3.80 -5.38
C THR A 168 -13.87 -4.43 -6.70
N PHE A 169 -13.73 -3.64 -7.76
CA PHE A 169 -13.27 -4.13 -9.06
C PHE A 169 -11.77 -4.44 -9.08
N MET A 170 -10.94 -3.59 -8.46
CA MET A 170 -9.50 -3.83 -8.31
C MET A 170 -9.23 -5.21 -7.70
N ILE A 171 -9.93 -5.54 -6.60
CA ILE A 171 -9.79 -6.82 -5.90
C ILE A 171 -10.43 -7.98 -6.68
N SER A 172 -11.67 -7.82 -7.16
CA SER A 172 -12.39 -8.93 -7.81
C SER A 172 -11.70 -9.40 -9.09
N PHE A 173 -11.09 -8.45 -9.82
CA PHE A 173 -10.37 -8.71 -11.05
C PHE A 173 -8.87 -8.90 -10.85
N ALA A 174 -8.39 -9.10 -9.62
CA ALA A 174 -6.98 -9.36 -9.39
C ALA A 174 -6.53 -10.71 -10.00
N GLY A 175 -5.43 -10.65 -10.74
CA GLY A 175 -4.69 -11.82 -11.25
C GLY A 175 -5.28 -12.51 -12.47
N PHE A 176 -6.17 -11.86 -13.23
CA PHE A 176 -6.55 -12.36 -14.56
C PHE A 176 -5.44 -12.04 -15.57
N GLN A 177 -5.20 -12.96 -16.50
CA GLN A 177 -4.30 -12.71 -17.62
C GLN A 177 -4.86 -11.58 -18.50
N THR A 178 -3.96 -10.74 -19.01
CA THR A 178 -4.27 -9.69 -19.99
C THR A 178 -3.17 -9.65 -21.05
N PRO A 179 -3.43 -9.08 -22.25
CA PRO A 179 -2.39 -8.89 -23.27
C PRO A 179 -1.49 -7.67 -22.99
N PHE A 180 -1.71 -6.97 -21.87
CA PHE A 180 -1.03 -5.73 -21.53
C PHE A 180 0.10 -5.99 -20.52
N ALA A 181 1.09 -5.09 -20.53
CA ALA A 181 2.24 -5.12 -19.63
C ALA A 181 2.67 -3.69 -19.29
N ALA A 182 3.05 -3.45 -18.04
CA ALA A 182 3.74 -2.25 -17.60
C ALA A 182 5.25 -2.38 -17.87
N ASP A 183 5.92 -1.28 -18.21
CA ASP A 183 7.38 -1.23 -18.35
C ASP A 183 8.00 -0.61 -17.10
N HIS A 184 8.44 -1.49 -16.20
CA HIS A 184 9.05 -1.18 -14.91
C HIS A 184 10.59 -1.08 -14.97
N ASN A 185 11.14 -0.58 -16.10
CA ASN A 185 12.60 -0.33 -16.24
C ASN A 185 12.93 1.15 -16.45
N LYS A 186 11.90 2.02 -16.43
CA LYS A 186 12.02 3.46 -16.61
C LYS A 186 12.03 4.14 -15.24
N THR A 187 12.57 5.34 -15.15
CA THR A 187 12.43 6.16 -13.94
C THR A 187 10.97 6.56 -13.74
N GLU A 188 10.44 6.25 -12.56
CA GLU A 188 9.08 6.51 -12.13
C GLU A 188 9.06 7.27 -10.80
N SER A 189 7.97 8.00 -10.57
CA SER A 189 7.64 8.54 -9.26
C SER A 189 6.34 7.89 -8.81
N ILE A 190 6.44 7.04 -7.80
CA ILE A 190 5.36 6.21 -7.26
C ILE A 190 5.00 6.79 -5.89
N ALA A 191 3.71 7.03 -5.68
CA ALA A 191 3.19 7.53 -4.40
C ALA A 191 2.18 6.53 -3.88
N GLY A 192 2.26 6.16 -2.61
CA GLY A 192 1.25 5.37 -1.92
C GLY A 192 -0.04 6.19 -1.73
N GLY A 193 -0.22 6.73 -0.54
CA GLY A 193 -1.33 7.59 -0.16
C GLY A 193 -1.37 7.78 1.34
N THR A 194 -2.56 7.84 1.94
CA THR A 194 -2.69 8.03 3.40
C THR A 194 -2.95 6.71 4.13
N GLY A 195 -2.56 5.57 3.55
CA GLY A 195 -2.77 4.22 4.10
C GLY A 195 -1.44 3.58 4.47
N LYS A 196 -1.45 2.31 4.87
CA LYS A 196 -0.21 1.52 4.98
C LYS A 196 0.09 0.91 3.61
N ASP A 197 1.05 1.47 2.90
CA ASP A 197 1.38 1.10 1.52
C ASP A 197 2.66 0.26 1.44
N THR A 198 2.72 -0.58 0.42
CA THR A 198 3.92 -1.34 0.06
C THR A 198 4.29 -0.98 -1.36
N LEU A 199 5.44 -0.32 -1.49
CA LEU A 199 5.94 0.23 -2.74
C LEU A 199 7.16 -0.55 -3.22
N THR A 200 7.28 -0.73 -4.53
CA THR A 200 8.43 -1.36 -5.20
C THR A 200 8.78 -0.52 -6.41
N GLY A 201 10.01 0.01 -6.47
CA GLY A 201 10.49 0.77 -7.64
C GLY A 201 10.71 -0.12 -8.87
N PHE A 202 10.90 -1.43 -8.65
CA PHE A 202 11.29 -2.39 -9.66
C PHE A 202 12.64 -2.04 -10.28
N GLY A 203 12.71 -1.60 -11.53
CA GLY A 203 13.96 -1.20 -12.15
C GLY A 203 13.84 0.19 -12.76
N GLY A 204 14.98 0.84 -12.95
CA GLY A 204 14.98 2.28 -13.16
C GLY A 204 15.65 2.96 -11.97
N ASN A 205 15.51 4.28 -11.89
CA ASN A 205 15.96 5.03 -10.74
C ASN A 205 14.75 5.81 -10.25
N ASP A 206 14.10 5.32 -9.19
CA ASP A 206 12.73 5.69 -8.90
C ASP A 206 12.62 6.60 -7.67
N THR A 207 11.48 7.25 -7.53
CA THR A 207 11.12 8.00 -6.33
C THR A 207 9.90 7.35 -5.70
N LEU A 208 10.06 6.78 -4.51
CA LEU A 208 8.98 6.14 -3.74
C LEU A 208 8.55 7.09 -2.62
N ASN A 209 7.27 7.44 -2.59
CA ASN A 209 6.71 8.37 -1.60
C ASN A 209 5.64 7.62 -0.80
N GLY A 210 5.90 7.30 0.47
CA GLY A 210 4.91 6.64 1.33
C GLY A 210 3.78 7.60 1.73
N ASN A 211 4.17 8.80 2.16
CA ASN A 211 3.33 9.88 2.70
C ASN A 211 2.94 9.68 4.18
N GLU A 212 1.74 9.21 4.49
CA GLU A 212 1.25 9.09 5.87
C GLU A 212 1.16 7.63 6.29
N ASN A 213 1.31 7.37 7.59
CA ASN A 213 1.36 6.05 8.23
C ASN A 213 2.72 5.36 8.06
N THR A 214 2.71 4.02 8.04
CA THR A 214 3.91 3.21 8.03
C THR A 214 3.94 2.48 6.70
N ASP A 215 4.85 2.92 5.85
CA ASP A 215 5.01 2.46 4.49
C ASP A 215 6.26 1.61 4.34
N THR A 216 6.19 0.63 3.42
CA THR A 216 7.28 -0.33 3.18
C THR A 216 7.77 -0.24 1.75
N ALA A 217 9.06 0.00 1.55
CA ALA A 217 9.73 -0.21 0.27
C ALA A 217 10.26 -1.64 0.18
N ILE A 218 9.97 -2.36 -0.91
CA ILE A 218 10.48 -3.72 -1.16
C ILE A 218 11.62 -3.68 -2.17
N TYR A 219 12.69 -4.42 -1.84
CA TYR A 219 13.83 -4.70 -2.70
C TYR A 219 14.00 -6.20 -2.93
N ARG A 220 14.39 -6.59 -4.15
CA ARG A 220 14.37 -8.00 -4.60
C ARG A 220 15.61 -8.80 -4.17
N GLY A 221 16.71 -8.10 -3.90
CA GLY A 221 17.99 -8.65 -3.47
C GLY A 221 18.14 -8.70 -1.96
N ARG A 222 19.32 -9.12 -1.50
CA ARG A 222 19.68 -9.15 -0.07
C ARG A 222 20.16 -7.79 0.37
N PHE A 223 20.09 -7.47 1.66
CA PHE A 223 20.60 -6.20 2.19
C PHE A 223 22.06 -5.92 1.77
N SER A 224 22.92 -6.95 1.73
CA SER A 224 24.32 -6.82 1.30
C SER A 224 24.50 -6.34 -0.15
N ASP A 225 23.48 -6.48 -0.99
CA ASP A 225 23.48 -6.09 -2.40
C ASP A 225 23.25 -4.58 -2.59
N TYR A 226 22.95 -3.83 -1.52
CA TYR A 226 22.61 -2.42 -1.59
C TYR A 226 23.56 -1.55 -0.76
N ASP A 227 23.76 -0.31 -1.22
CA ASP A 227 24.27 0.78 -0.41
C ASP A 227 23.10 1.70 -0.04
N ILE A 228 23.02 2.10 1.22
CA ILE A 228 21.94 2.92 1.77
C ILE A 228 22.53 4.21 2.37
N HIS A 229 21.90 5.34 2.05
CA HIS A 229 22.33 6.66 2.51
C HIS A 229 21.14 7.48 3.01
N HIS A 230 21.26 8.02 4.22
CA HIS A 230 20.33 9.02 4.75
C HIS A 230 20.78 10.41 4.30
N ASN A 231 19.89 11.16 3.66
CA ASN A 231 20.18 12.45 3.07
C ASN A 231 19.86 13.60 4.04
N ALA A 232 20.46 14.77 3.79
CA ALA A 232 20.27 15.95 4.64
C ALA A 232 18.84 16.54 4.59
N ASP A 233 18.05 16.17 3.58
CA ASP A 233 16.63 16.54 3.45
C ASP A 233 15.67 15.54 4.12
N GLY A 234 16.20 14.49 4.75
CA GLY A 234 15.44 13.43 5.41
C GLY A 234 15.02 12.28 4.50
N SER A 235 15.28 12.35 3.19
CA SER A 235 15.08 11.21 2.28
C SER A 235 16.15 10.15 2.47
N TRP A 236 15.88 8.94 2.00
CA TRP A 236 16.87 7.88 1.90
C TRP A 236 17.18 7.58 0.44
N THR A 237 18.43 7.28 0.12
CA THR A 237 18.84 6.76 -1.19
C THR A 237 19.26 5.31 -1.03
N VAL A 238 18.67 4.42 -1.85
CA VAL A 238 19.03 3.00 -1.90
C VAL A 238 19.60 2.69 -3.27
N ILE A 239 20.83 2.19 -3.31
CA ILE A 239 21.58 1.94 -4.53
C ILE A 239 21.85 0.45 -4.63
N HIS A 240 21.30 -0.21 -5.65
CA HIS A 240 21.70 -1.57 -5.97
C HIS A 240 23.15 -1.59 -6.49
N LYS A 241 24.04 -2.25 -5.76
CA LYS A 241 25.46 -2.34 -6.09
C LYS A 241 25.67 -2.94 -7.49
N ASN A 242 26.73 -2.52 -8.14
CA ASN A 242 27.13 -2.99 -9.48
C ASN A 242 26.09 -2.75 -10.58
N GLY A 243 25.15 -1.82 -10.38
CA GLY A 243 24.09 -1.51 -11.36
C GLY A 243 23.11 -2.66 -11.55
N GLY A 244 22.71 -3.32 -10.45
CA GLY A 244 21.71 -4.39 -10.51
C GLY A 244 20.31 -3.88 -10.82
N ILE A 245 19.36 -4.82 -10.86
CA ILE A 245 18.05 -4.64 -11.48
C ILE A 245 17.14 -3.62 -10.77
N ASP A 246 17.45 -3.28 -9.51
CA ASP A 246 16.71 -2.27 -8.73
C ASP A 246 17.26 -0.85 -8.86
N GLY A 247 18.36 -0.66 -9.60
CA GLY A 247 18.91 0.66 -9.89
C GLY A 247 19.20 1.53 -8.66
N THR A 248 18.78 2.80 -8.68
CA THR A 248 19.02 3.79 -7.61
C THR A 248 17.76 4.57 -7.29
N ASP A 249 17.21 4.32 -6.10
CA ASP A 249 15.94 4.87 -5.68
C ASP A 249 16.11 5.95 -4.62
N THR A 250 15.15 6.86 -4.57
CA THR A 250 14.95 7.83 -3.51
C THR A 250 13.65 7.52 -2.77
N LEU A 251 13.75 7.32 -1.46
CA LEU A 251 12.64 7.03 -0.57
C LEU A 251 12.30 8.28 0.25
N ASN A 252 11.06 8.74 0.13
CA ASN A 252 10.51 9.85 0.89
C ASN A 252 9.40 9.32 1.78
N GLN A 253 9.47 9.62 3.08
CA GLN A 253 8.43 9.22 4.06
C GLN A 253 8.13 7.71 3.94
N ILE A 254 9.20 6.91 4.00
CA ILE A 254 9.14 5.44 4.06
C ILE A 254 9.75 5.05 5.39
N GLU A 255 9.04 4.26 6.19
CA GLU A 255 9.47 3.89 7.53
C GLU A 255 10.14 2.50 7.53
N ARG A 256 9.87 1.66 6.53
CA ARG A 256 10.38 0.29 6.45
C ARG A 256 11.01 0.02 5.09
N ILE A 257 12.14 -0.67 5.08
CA ILE A 257 12.70 -1.31 3.88
C ILE A 257 12.70 -2.81 4.10
N GLN A 258 12.19 -3.57 3.15
CA GLN A 258 12.22 -5.03 3.16
C GLN A 258 13.13 -5.53 2.04
N TYR A 259 14.16 -6.28 2.43
CA TYR A 259 15.03 -7.03 1.51
C TYR A 259 14.66 -8.52 1.52
N ALA A 260 15.36 -9.32 0.72
CA ALA A 260 15.13 -10.76 0.62
C ALA A 260 15.52 -11.56 1.87
N ASP A 261 16.35 -11.00 2.76
CA ASP A 261 16.90 -11.66 3.94
C ASP A 261 16.60 -10.96 5.27
N ILE A 262 16.68 -9.63 5.33
CA ILE A 262 16.34 -8.82 6.50
C ILE A 262 15.49 -7.61 6.12
N SER A 263 15.00 -6.89 7.12
CA SER A 263 14.36 -5.59 6.97
C SER A 263 15.06 -4.52 7.79
N LEU A 264 14.79 -3.26 7.44
CA LEU A 264 15.34 -2.08 8.10
C LEU A 264 14.21 -1.11 8.47
N ALA A 265 14.19 -0.64 9.71
CA ALA A 265 13.26 0.39 10.16
C ALA A 265 13.97 1.75 10.27
N LEU A 266 13.39 2.78 9.66
CA LEU A 266 14.03 4.08 9.42
C LEU A 266 13.55 5.19 10.36
N ASP A 267 12.39 5.02 11.00
CA ASP A 267 11.72 6.01 11.86
C ASP A 267 12.28 6.01 13.30
N LEU A 268 13.56 6.39 13.46
CA LEU A 268 14.23 6.41 14.76
C LEU A 268 13.75 7.53 15.70
N ASP A 269 13.00 8.50 15.18
CA ASP A 269 12.20 9.45 15.95
C ASP A 269 10.78 8.92 16.28
N GLY A 270 10.40 7.77 15.70
CA GLY A 270 9.14 7.08 15.86
C GLY A 270 9.28 5.66 16.43
N LYS A 271 8.67 4.67 15.76
CA LYS A 271 8.48 3.31 16.30
C LYS A 271 9.78 2.52 16.37
N ALA A 272 10.72 2.71 15.43
CA ALA A 272 12.04 2.12 15.52
C ALA A 272 12.81 2.64 16.73
N GLY A 273 12.74 3.94 17.00
CA GLY A 273 13.38 4.56 18.16
C GLY A 273 12.79 4.05 19.48
N ILE A 274 11.46 3.97 19.56
CA ILE A 274 10.75 3.39 20.71
C ILE A 274 11.20 1.93 20.94
N THR A 275 11.29 1.15 19.87
CA THR A 275 11.73 -0.25 19.95
C THR A 275 13.17 -0.34 20.47
N ALA A 276 14.11 0.37 19.86
CA ALA A 276 15.52 0.37 20.27
C ALA A 276 15.71 0.82 21.72
N LYS A 277 15.03 1.90 22.14
CA LYS A 277 15.08 2.39 23.52
C LYS A 277 14.51 1.39 24.53
N THR A 278 13.39 0.74 24.19
CA THR A 278 12.79 -0.32 25.00
C THR A 278 13.73 -1.51 25.16
N LEU A 279 14.34 -1.96 24.05
CA LEU A 279 15.32 -3.06 24.08
C LEU A 279 16.53 -2.71 24.95
N GLY A 280 17.11 -1.53 24.75
CA GLY A 280 18.23 -1.04 25.55
C GLY A 280 17.94 -1.00 27.04
N ALA A 281 16.79 -0.45 27.44
CA ALA A 281 16.43 -0.29 28.85
C ALA A 281 16.04 -1.63 29.52
N VAL A 282 15.36 -2.53 28.81
CA VAL A 282 14.78 -3.74 29.41
C VAL A 282 15.69 -4.97 29.27
N PHE A 283 16.38 -5.10 28.14
CA PHE A 283 17.22 -6.27 27.83
C PHE A 283 18.70 -5.93 27.65
N GLY A 284 19.07 -4.66 27.87
CA GLY A 284 20.45 -4.17 27.75
C GLY A 284 20.83 -3.81 26.31
N ARG A 285 21.85 -2.96 26.15
CA ARG A 285 22.24 -2.41 24.83
C ARG A 285 22.54 -3.44 23.74
N GLU A 286 23.05 -4.62 24.09
CA GLU A 286 23.39 -5.67 23.12
C GLU A 286 22.13 -6.23 22.43
N SER A 287 20.98 -6.16 23.09
CA SER A 287 19.71 -6.64 22.56
C SER A 287 19.20 -5.83 21.36
N VAL A 288 19.70 -4.61 21.15
CA VAL A 288 19.33 -3.77 20.00
C VAL A 288 19.82 -4.38 18.68
N SER A 289 20.87 -5.21 18.72
CA SER A 289 21.35 -5.99 17.57
C SER A 289 20.59 -7.32 17.36
N ASN A 290 19.62 -7.64 18.22
CA ASN A 290 18.80 -8.83 18.06
C ASN A 290 17.62 -8.54 17.13
N GLU A 291 17.80 -8.88 15.86
CA GLU A 291 16.82 -8.65 14.79
C GLU A 291 15.43 -9.25 15.08
N THR A 292 15.35 -10.36 15.82
CA THR A 292 14.06 -10.97 16.22
C THR A 292 13.35 -10.10 17.25
N PHE A 293 14.09 -9.58 18.23
CA PHE A 293 13.51 -8.71 19.26
C PHE A 293 13.07 -7.37 18.68
N SER A 294 13.90 -6.79 17.80
CA SER A 294 13.52 -5.60 17.02
C SER A 294 12.25 -5.87 16.21
N GLY A 295 12.16 -7.02 15.54
CA GLY A 295 10.99 -7.41 14.75
C GLY A 295 9.72 -7.53 15.58
N ILE A 296 9.81 -8.14 16.78
CA ILE A 296 8.67 -8.23 17.70
C ILE A 296 8.20 -6.85 18.13
N GLY A 297 9.12 -5.99 18.58
CA GLY A 297 8.77 -4.64 19.04
C GLY A 297 8.13 -3.79 17.95
N LEU A 298 8.73 -3.80 16.76
CA LEU A 298 8.21 -3.10 15.58
C LEU A 298 6.84 -3.63 15.16
N SER A 299 6.66 -4.94 15.05
CA SER A 299 5.37 -5.54 14.68
C SER A 299 4.25 -5.13 15.62
N LEU A 300 4.51 -5.09 16.95
CA LEU A 300 3.50 -4.67 17.92
C LEU A 300 3.14 -3.19 17.77
N LEU A 301 4.14 -2.31 17.60
CA LEU A 301 3.90 -0.86 17.38
C LEU A 301 3.25 -0.58 16.02
N ASP A 302 3.58 -1.36 15.00
CA ASP A 302 2.99 -1.28 13.66
C ASP A 302 1.53 -1.73 13.65
N ASP A 303 1.14 -2.60 14.59
CA ASP A 303 -0.27 -2.95 14.91
C ASP A 303 -0.89 -2.03 15.98
N ASP A 304 -0.43 -0.78 16.05
CA ASP A 304 -0.96 0.31 16.88
C ASP A 304 -0.87 0.07 18.40
N MET A 305 0.01 -0.82 18.87
CA MET A 305 0.35 -0.91 20.30
C MET A 305 0.96 0.40 20.78
N SER A 306 0.55 0.88 21.95
CA SER A 306 1.15 2.07 22.56
C SER A 306 2.54 1.79 23.13
N TYR A 307 3.37 2.83 23.25
CA TYR A 307 4.68 2.73 23.92
C TYR A 307 4.55 2.18 25.36
N GLU A 308 3.52 2.60 26.09
CA GLU A 308 3.28 2.09 27.45
C GLU A 308 2.96 0.59 27.46
N ALA A 309 2.12 0.11 26.53
CA ALA A 309 1.80 -1.30 26.41
C ALA A 309 3.02 -2.12 25.98
N LEU A 310 3.84 -1.62 25.04
CA LEU A 310 5.08 -2.28 24.63
C LEU A 310 6.07 -2.37 25.79
N MET A 311 6.26 -1.29 26.54
CA MET A 311 7.17 -1.26 27.68
C MET A 311 6.72 -2.26 28.76
N GLN A 312 5.42 -2.28 29.07
CA GLN A 312 4.87 -3.26 30.01
C GLN A 312 5.08 -4.70 29.51
N PHE A 313 4.86 -4.94 28.21
CA PHE A 313 5.06 -6.23 27.58
C PHE A 313 6.52 -6.69 27.70
N ALA A 314 7.48 -5.80 27.38
CA ALA A 314 8.91 -6.07 27.47
C ALA A 314 9.34 -6.39 28.91
N ILE A 315 8.93 -5.59 29.90
CA ILE A 315 9.29 -5.83 31.31
C ILE A 315 8.66 -7.13 31.83
N ASN A 316 7.42 -7.43 31.45
CA ASN A 316 6.79 -8.72 31.77
C ASN A 316 7.58 -9.89 31.18
N ALA A 317 8.05 -9.77 29.94
CA ALA A 317 8.88 -10.80 29.32
C ALA A 317 10.24 -10.98 30.00
N ALA A 318 10.85 -9.89 30.47
CA ALA A 318 12.15 -9.92 31.17
C ALA A 318 12.06 -10.52 32.58
N LEU A 319 11.01 -10.18 33.34
CA LEU A 319 10.91 -10.50 34.77
C LEU A 319 9.94 -11.65 35.10
N GLY A 320 9.01 -11.98 34.20
CA GLY A 320 7.92 -12.91 34.49
C GLY A 320 7.14 -12.51 35.74
N ASP A 321 6.92 -13.44 36.66
CA ASP A 321 6.20 -13.19 37.92
C ASP A 321 6.87 -12.13 38.82
N ASN A 322 8.19 -11.88 38.66
CA ASN A 322 8.93 -10.90 39.45
C ASN A 322 8.61 -9.45 39.08
N VAL A 323 7.83 -9.19 38.03
CA VAL A 323 7.41 -7.82 37.66
C VAL A 323 6.63 -7.11 38.78
N LYS A 324 6.01 -7.89 39.70
CA LYS A 324 5.30 -7.36 40.88
C LYS A 324 6.24 -6.89 41.99
N ASN A 325 7.54 -7.19 41.89
CA ASN A 325 8.55 -6.72 42.82
C ASN A 325 9.18 -5.44 42.25
N HIS A 326 8.79 -4.29 42.78
CA HIS A 326 9.28 -2.99 42.32
C HIS A 326 10.80 -2.83 42.43
N THR A 327 11.45 -3.44 43.43
CA THR A 327 12.92 -3.48 43.51
C THR A 327 13.51 -4.23 42.32
N ALA A 328 12.91 -5.36 41.90
CA ALA A 328 13.39 -6.10 40.73
C ALA A 328 13.23 -5.29 39.43
N VAL A 329 12.12 -4.55 39.29
CA VAL A 329 11.90 -3.64 38.15
C VAL A 329 12.95 -2.53 38.11
N VAL A 330 13.17 -1.84 39.23
CA VAL A 330 14.15 -0.75 39.32
C VAL A 330 15.56 -1.26 39.05
N ASN A 331 15.94 -2.39 39.63
CA ASN A 331 17.29 -2.93 39.47
C ASN A 331 17.55 -3.36 38.02
N LEU A 332 16.58 -4.02 37.37
CA LEU A 332 16.68 -4.37 35.94
C LEU A 332 16.94 -3.12 35.08
N LEU A 333 16.08 -2.12 35.18
CA LEU A 333 16.17 -0.92 34.34
C LEU A 333 17.45 -0.13 34.62
N TYR A 334 17.78 0.05 35.91
CA TYR A 334 18.94 0.82 36.31
C TYR A 334 20.25 0.13 35.91
N GLU A 335 20.36 -1.19 36.06
CA GLU A 335 21.55 -1.93 35.64
C GLU A 335 21.75 -1.87 34.12
N ASN A 336 20.69 -1.99 33.33
CA ASN A 336 20.78 -1.92 31.87
C ASN A 336 21.13 -0.50 31.37
N VAL A 337 20.54 0.53 31.96
CA VAL A 337 20.74 1.93 31.53
C VAL A 337 22.03 2.50 32.10
N VAL A 338 22.37 2.24 33.36
CA VAL A 338 23.54 2.82 34.04
C VAL A 338 24.77 1.92 33.96
N GLY A 339 24.59 0.62 33.74
CA GLY A 339 25.67 -0.38 33.69
C GLY A 339 26.14 -0.86 35.07
N LEU A 340 25.48 -0.43 36.15
CA LEU A 340 25.80 -0.76 37.54
C LEU A 340 24.50 -0.89 38.35
N ALA A 341 24.54 -1.64 39.45
CA ALA A 341 23.43 -1.69 40.40
C ALA A 341 23.15 -0.31 41.02
N PRO A 342 21.88 0.05 41.28
CA PRO A 342 21.54 1.32 41.90
C PRO A 342 22.13 1.43 43.31
N SER A 343 22.44 2.65 43.72
CA SER A 343 22.73 2.90 45.14
C SER A 343 21.47 2.67 45.98
N ALA A 344 21.62 2.38 47.28
CA ALA A 344 20.47 2.19 48.17
C ALA A 344 19.55 3.42 48.22
N ALA A 345 20.09 4.62 47.98
CA ALA A 345 19.30 5.85 47.93
C ALA A 345 18.49 5.95 46.63
N ASP A 346 19.11 5.62 45.49
CA ASP A 346 18.44 5.65 44.19
C ASP A 346 17.37 4.56 44.09
N GLU A 347 17.69 3.33 44.54
CA GLU A 347 16.73 2.23 44.59
C GLU A 347 15.50 2.62 45.42
N ALA A 348 15.70 3.12 46.64
CA ALA A 348 14.61 3.56 47.51
C ALA A 348 13.78 4.70 46.89
N TYR A 349 14.42 5.62 46.16
CA TYR A 349 13.72 6.70 45.47
C TYR A 349 12.80 6.16 44.37
N TYR A 350 13.33 5.37 43.43
CA TYR A 350 12.54 4.87 42.30
C TYR A 350 11.50 3.82 42.71
N VAL A 351 11.81 2.95 43.68
CA VAL A 351 10.82 2.02 44.27
C VAL A 351 9.69 2.80 44.93
N GLY A 352 10.01 3.89 45.66
CA GLY A 352 9.01 4.76 46.26
C GLY A 352 8.05 5.39 45.25
N LEU A 353 8.50 5.70 44.02
CA LEU A 353 7.64 6.21 42.95
C LEU A 353 6.62 5.16 42.46
N LEU A 354 7.02 3.88 42.42
CA LEU A 354 6.14 2.76 42.08
C LEU A 354 5.17 2.43 43.22
N ASP A 355 5.65 2.35 44.45
CA ASP A 355 4.84 2.02 45.63
C ASP A 355 3.76 3.08 45.93
N SER A 356 4.07 4.35 45.65
CA SER A 356 3.12 5.46 45.79
C SER A 356 2.12 5.56 44.63
N GLY A 357 2.34 4.82 43.55
CA GLY A 357 1.51 4.87 42.33
C GLY A 357 1.70 6.14 41.50
N ILE A 358 2.76 6.94 41.76
CA ILE A 358 3.12 8.09 40.91
C ILE A 358 3.56 7.58 39.52
N HIS A 359 4.28 6.48 39.49
CA HIS A 359 4.64 5.76 38.28
C HIS A 359 4.04 4.35 38.25
N THR A 360 3.71 3.89 37.04
CA THR A 360 3.45 2.49 36.74
C THR A 360 4.78 1.82 36.37
N VAL A 361 4.82 0.49 36.35
CA VAL A 361 5.99 -0.26 35.85
C VAL A 361 6.32 0.17 34.42
N ALA A 362 5.31 0.35 33.57
CA ALA A 362 5.50 0.84 32.22
C ALA A 362 6.04 2.27 32.17
N SER A 363 5.49 3.21 32.95
CA SER A 363 5.91 4.60 32.88
C SER A 363 7.28 4.86 33.49
N ILE A 364 7.72 4.06 34.49
CA ILE A 364 9.12 4.11 34.96
C ILE A 364 10.07 3.47 33.94
N GLY A 365 9.63 2.43 33.22
CA GLY A 365 10.38 1.84 32.12
C GLY A 365 10.62 2.84 30.99
N ILE A 366 9.57 3.56 30.58
CA ILE A 366 9.67 4.65 29.59
C ILE A 366 10.62 5.74 30.08
N MET A 367 10.50 6.15 31.35
CA MET A 367 11.41 7.15 31.93
C MET A 367 12.88 6.70 31.82
N ALA A 368 13.18 5.44 32.10
CA ALA A 368 14.53 4.89 31.97
C ALA A 368 14.98 4.83 30.49
N ALA A 369 14.09 4.39 29.60
CA ALA A 369 14.34 4.23 28.18
C ALA A 369 14.59 5.56 27.44
N ASP A 370 13.92 6.63 27.85
CA ASP A 370 14.05 7.98 27.26
C ASP A 370 15.16 8.83 27.92
N THR A 371 16.03 8.22 28.74
CA THR A 371 17.21 8.92 29.23
C THR A 371 18.25 9.08 28.12
N VAL A 372 18.94 10.22 28.11
CA VAL A 372 20.10 10.46 27.23
C VAL A 372 21.14 9.35 27.38
N LEU A 373 21.32 8.81 28.59
CA LEU A 373 22.25 7.72 28.83
C LEU A 373 21.86 6.44 28.07
N ASN A 374 20.57 6.08 28.04
CA ASN A 374 20.12 4.94 27.25
C ASN A 374 20.29 5.20 25.74
N GLU A 375 19.93 6.40 25.28
CA GLU A 375 20.11 6.79 23.86
C GLU A 375 21.58 6.73 23.43
N GLU A 376 22.51 7.16 24.28
CA GLU A 376 23.95 7.03 24.06
C GLU A 376 24.40 5.56 24.10
N ASN A 377 23.93 4.76 25.06
CA ASN A 377 24.31 3.35 25.20
C ASN A 377 23.92 2.49 24.00
N ILE A 378 22.79 2.79 23.36
CA ILE A 378 22.28 2.08 22.17
C ILE A 378 22.75 2.72 20.87
N ASN A 379 23.58 3.77 20.92
CA ASN A 379 24.01 4.56 19.77
C ASN A 379 22.82 5.02 18.89
N LEU A 380 21.75 5.55 19.50
CA LEU A 380 20.53 5.93 18.77
C LEU A 380 20.81 6.93 17.64
N ALA A 381 21.79 7.83 17.84
CA ALA A 381 22.23 8.76 16.81
C ALA A 381 22.84 8.07 15.59
N GLU A 382 23.57 6.95 15.77
CA GLU A 382 24.11 6.16 14.66
C GLU A 382 22.99 5.38 13.96
N LEU A 383 22.09 4.76 14.73
CA LEU A 383 20.91 4.08 14.19
C LEU A 383 20.04 5.01 13.36
N SER A 384 19.95 6.30 13.69
CA SER A 384 19.22 7.28 12.87
C SER A 384 19.80 7.49 11.47
N GLN A 385 21.05 7.08 11.24
CA GLN A 385 21.73 7.18 9.95
C GLN A 385 21.81 5.84 9.21
N THR A 386 21.62 4.73 9.92
CA THR A 386 21.76 3.37 9.35
C THR A 386 20.47 2.58 9.34
N GLY A 387 19.46 2.97 10.13
CA GLY A 387 18.25 2.21 10.42
C GLY A 387 18.46 1.14 11.51
N LEU A 388 17.35 0.58 12.00
CA LEU A 388 17.30 -0.56 12.92
C LEU A 388 16.99 -1.85 12.14
N GLU A 389 17.93 -2.80 12.13
CA GLU A 389 17.76 -4.09 11.47
C GLU A 389 16.76 -4.98 12.23
N TYR A 390 15.91 -5.69 11.49
CA TYR A 390 14.94 -6.61 12.07
C TYR A 390 14.53 -7.74 11.12
N LEU A 391 14.00 -8.82 11.70
CA LEU A 391 13.35 -9.92 10.96
C LEU A 391 11.83 -9.77 11.06
N LEU A 392 11.11 -10.01 9.96
CA LEU A 392 9.66 -10.11 9.99
C LEU A 392 9.25 -11.30 10.85
N THR A 393 8.61 -11.01 11.99
CA THR A 393 8.06 -12.02 12.89
C THR A 393 6.55 -12.08 12.73
N SER A 394 6.00 -13.25 12.43
CA SER A 394 4.58 -13.52 12.67
C SER A 394 4.42 -13.83 14.17
N ILE A 395 3.88 -12.87 14.92
CA ILE A 395 3.58 -13.00 16.36
C ILE A 395 2.29 -13.78 16.58
#